data_AF-A0A1H9DB90-F1
#
_entry.id   AF-A0A1H9DB90-F1
#
_cell.length_a   1.000
_cell.length_b   1.000
_cell.length_c   1.000
_cell.angle_alpha   90.00
_cell.angle_beta   90.00
_cell.angle_gamma   90.00
#
_symmetry.space_group_name_H-M   'P 1'
#
loop_
_entity.id
_entity.type
_entity.pdbx_description
1 polymer ?
#
loop_
_entity_poly.entity_id
_entity_poly.type
_entity_poly.pdbx_seq_one_letter_code
_entity_poly.pdbx_strand_id
1 'polypeptide(L)'
;MKRNKGFTLVELIVVLVILAILAAILTPALLGYIDKARDRKDVIAAKTLLDAAQAELVELYGKGYECKTAYINSVIPGVAPNVKDEDGNAISNNRDTDCRGTDFETNLYNLTGCEKPYLFMIATGSTIPETKKGNYDPDKHTKEKYTVYYAVYMKTEYSEPLYYYNGSWTKDNPKVLGVYKDANMTTINGKEMKIQYYMITNLGTKSLYTDYGNDKNLWYWLKGTVQDGKNRK
;
A
#
# COMPACT_ATOMS: atom_id res chain seq x y z
N MET A 1 35.84 67.86 -2.05
CA MET A 1 34.63 67.50 -1.27
C MET A 1 33.92 66.33 -1.95
N LYS A 2 33.91 65.14 -1.35
CA LYS A 2 33.16 63.97 -1.86
C LYS A 2 31.69 64.10 -1.41
N ARG A 3 30.76 64.24 -2.36
CA ARG A 3 29.32 64.20 -2.10
C ARG A 3 28.89 62.74 -1.93
N ASN A 4 28.63 62.32 -0.71
CA ASN A 4 27.95 61.06 -0.45
C ASN A 4 26.48 61.24 -0.83
N LYS A 5 26.08 60.74 -2.01
CA LYS A 5 24.67 60.59 -2.36
C LYS A 5 24.12 59.43 -1.52
N GLY A 6 23.47 59.77 -0.41
CA GLY A 6 22.72 58.79 0.38
C GLY A 6 21.54 58.26 -0.43
N PHE A 7 21.32 56.95 -0.35
CA PHE A 7 20.17 56.27 -0.92
C PHE A 7 18.88 56.92 -0.39
N THR A 8 17.92 57.21 -1.27
CA THR A 8 16.67 57.83 -0.83
C THR A 8 15.75 56.76 -0.22
N LEU A 9 14.96 57.13 0.79
CA LEU A 9 13.95 56.22 1.37
C LEU A 9 12.96 55.72 0.30
N VAL A 10 12.70 56.55 -0.71
CA VAL A 10 11.81 56.22 -1.84
C VAL A 10 12.39 55.08 -2.68
N GLU A 11 13.68 55.14 -3.03
CA GLU A 11 14.34 54.06 -3.78
C GLU A 11 14.29 52.73 -3.01
N LEU A 12 14.41 52.76 -1.69
CA LEU A 12 14.33 51.55 -0.87
C LEU A 12 12.91 50.94 -0.88
N ILE A 13 11.87 51.76 -0.72
CA ILE A 13 10.48 51.30 -0.66
C ILE A 13 10.05 50.70 -2.00
N VAL A 14 10.44 51.30 -3.13
CA VAL A 14 10.13 50.76 -4.46
C VAL A 14 10.71 49.35 -4.64
N VAL A 15 11.96 49.14 -4.21
CA VAL A 15 12.60 47.81 -4.27
C VAL A 15 11.87 46.81 -3.38
N LEU A 16 11.51 47.18 -2.15
CA LEU A 16 10.76 46.31 -1.23
C LEU A 16 9.38 45.93 -1.80
N VAL A 17 8.69 46.85 -2.45
CA VAL A 17 7.40 46.58 -3.11
C VAL A 17 7.57 45.58 -4.25
N ILE A 18 8.58 45.75 -5.10
CA ILE A 18 8.86 44.81 -6.20
C ILE A 18 9.20 43.42 -5.64
N LEU A 19 10.05 43.33 -4.62
CA LEU A 19 10.39 42.06 -3.97
C LEU A 19 9.16 41.38 -3.35
N ALA A 20 8.27 42.15 -2.73
CA ALA A 20 7.02 41.62 -2.17
C ALA A 20 6.10 41.05 -3.25
N ILE A 21 5.93 41.75 -4.39
CA ILE A 21 5.12 41.27 -5.51
C ILE A 21 5.73 39.99 -6.12
N LEU A 22 7.05 39.95 -6.34
CA LEU A 22 7.72 38.76 -6.88
C LEU A 22 7.60 37.57 -5.93
N ALA A 23 7.79 37.78 -4.63
CA ALA A 23 7.64 36.73 -3.63
C ALA A 23 6.19 36.19 -3.58
N ALA A 24 5.19 37.06 -3.69
CA ALA A 24 3.78 36.68 -3.67
C ALA A 24 3.41 35.75 -4.84
N ILE A 25 3.95 35.99 -6.04
CA ILE A 25 3.69 35.16 -7.22
C ILE A 25 4.49 33.85 -7.18
N LEU A 26 5.70 33.87 -6.64
CA LEU A 26 6.59 32.70 -6.60
C LEU A 26 6.17 31.64 -5.57
N THR A 27 5.67 32.08 -4.42
CA THR A 27 5.30 31.21 -3.28
C THR A 27 4.33 30.08 -3.66
N PRO A 28 3.16 30.32 -4.31
CA PRO A 28 2.24 29.25 -4.67
C PRO A 28 2.82 28.25 -5.68
N ALA A 29 3.64 28.72 -6.63
CA ALA A 29 4.30 27.86 -7.60
C ALA A 29 5.30 26.90 -6.92
N LEU A 30 6.11 27.42 -5.99
CA LEU A 30 7.07 26.62 -5.23
C LEU A 30 6.39 25.54 -4.38
N LEU A 31 5.29 25.89 -3.69
CA LEU A 31 4.50 24.93 -2.92
C LEU A 31 3.97 23.79 -3.81
N GLY A 32 3.43 24.11 -4.98
CA GLY A 32 2.95 23.09 -5.93
C GLY A 32 4.07 22.18 -6.49
N TYR A 33 5.30 22.69 -6.65
CA TYR A 33 6.44 21.85 -7.04
C TYR A 33 6.88 20.91 -5.92
N ILE A 34 6.85 21.37 -4.67
CA ILE A 34 7.14 20.55 -3.49
C ILE A 34 6.13 19.40 -3.41
N ASP A 35 4.83 19.68 -3.57
CA ASP A 35 3.79 18.64 -3.53
C ASP A 35 3.99 17.59 -4.63
N LYS A 36 4.26 18.02 -5.87
CA LYS A 36 4.60 17.10 -6.97
C LYS A 36 5.86 16.28 -6.69
N ALA A 37 6.86 16.86 -6.04
CA ALA A 37 8.07 16.13 -5.67
C ALA A 37 7.80 15.11 -4.56
N ARG A 38 6.94 15.43 -3.59
CA ARG A 38 6.49 14.51 -2.53
C ARG A 38 5.70 13.34 -3.11
N ASP A 39 4.74 13.61 -4.00
CA ASP A 39 3.99 12.58 -4.71
C ASP A 39 4.90 11.63 -5.49
N ARG A 40 5.90 12.18 -6.20
CA ARG A 40 6.89 11.34 -6.91
C ARG A 40 7.73 10.51 -5.95
N LYS A 41 8.15 11.05 -4.82
CA LYS A 41 8.89 10.32 -3.79
C LYS A 41 8.07 9.15 -3.26
N ASP A 42 6.78 9.36 -3.01
CA ASP A 42 5.88 8.32 -2.50
C ASP A 42 5.66 7.21 -3.53
N VAL A 43 5.49 7.55 -4.82
CA VAL A 43 5.41 6.55 -5.90
C VAL A 43 6.71 5.75 -6.03
N ILE A 44 7.87 6.39 -5.87
CA ILE A 44 9.17 5.70 -5.90
C ILE A 44 9.26 4.73 -4.71
N ALA A 45 8.95 5.19 -3.49
CA ALA A 45 8.98 4.34 -2.30
C ALA A 45 8.05 3.12 -2.45
N ALA A 46 6.83 3.35 -2.95
CA ALA A 46 5.85 2.29 -3.19
C ALA A 46 6.36 1.25 -4.20
N LYS A 47 6.99 1.69 -5.30
CA LYS A 47 7.63 0.82 -6.29
C LYS A 47 8.78 0.02 -5.70
N THR A 48 9.69 0.68 -4.98
CA THR A 48 10.84 0.03 -4.34
C THR A 48 10.39 -1.05 -3.36
N LEU A 49 9.36 -0.77 -2.56
CA LEU A 49 8.77 -1.76 -1.65
C LEU A 49 8.10 -2.92 -2.40
N LEU A 50 7.38 -2.65 -3.48
CA LEU A 50 6.77 -3.68 -4.31
C LEU A 50 7.81 -4.61 -4.93
N ASP A 51 8.86 -4.04 -5.53
CA ASP A 51 9.94 -4.80 -6.18
C ASP A 51 10.68 -5.68 -5.17
N ALA A 52 10.96 -5.15 -3.98
CA ALA A 52 11.58 -5.90 -2.90
C ALA A 52 10.67 -7.04 -2.38
N ALA A 53 9.37 -6.77 -2.21
CA ALA A 53 8.42 -7.81 -1.79
C ALA A 53 8.31 -8.92 -2.85
N GLN A 54 8.29 -8.55 -4.13
CA GLN A 54 8.29 -9.51 -5.23
C GLN A 54 9.59 -10.33 -5.26
N ALA A 55 10.75 -9.72 -5.00
CA ALA A 55 12.04 -10.43 -4.94
C ALA A 55 12.06 -11.45 -3.79
N GLU A 56 11.60 -11.07 -2.60
CA GLU A 56 11.55 -11.98 -1.45
C GLU A 56 10.57 -13.14 -1.68
N LEU A 57 9.41 -12.88 -2.29
CA LEU A 57 8.48 -13.95 -2.69
C LEU A 57 9.10 -14.92 -3.70
N VAL A 58 9.89 -14.42 -4.67
CA VAL A 58 10.62 -15.28 -5.61
C VAL A 58 11.69 -16.10 -4.90
N GLU A 59 12.36 -15.55 -3.89
CA GLU A 59 13.30 -16.30 -3.06
C GLU A 59 12.60 -17.43 -2.29
N LEU A 60 11.42 -17.15 -1.72
CA LEU A 60 10.59 -18.16 -1.06
C LEU A 60 10.16 -19.27 -2.03
N TYR A 61 9.81 -18.92 -3.26
CA TYR A 61 9.55 -19.90 -4.32
C TYR A 61 10.77 -20.76 -4.63
N GLY A 62 11.94 -20.15 -4.80
CA GLY A 62 13.19 -20.86 -5.07
C GLY A 62 13.64 -21.78 -3.94
N LYS A 63 13.32 -21.43 -2.68
CA LYS A 63 13.53 -22.26 -1.49
C LYS A 63 12.52 -23.40 -1.35
N GLY A 64 11.50 -23.47 -2.22
CA GLY A 64 10.41 -24.44 -2.10
C GLY A 64 9.61 -24.24 -0.81
N TYR A 65 9.48 -23.00 -0.33
CA TYR A 65 8.72 -22.72 0.87
C TYR A 65 7.24 -22.94 0.60
N GLU A 66 6.70 -24.09 0.98
CA GLU A 66 5.28 -24.38 0.84
C GLU A 66 4.48 -23.91 2.05
N CYS A 67 3.21 -23.62 1.83
CA CYS A 67 2.28 -23.43 2.93
C CYS A 67 2.13 -24.77 3.68
N LYS A 68 2.58 -24.83 4.93
CA LYS A 68 2.68 -26.09 5.69
C LYS A 68 1.45 -26.43 6.55
N THR A 69 0.36 -25.66 6.49
CA THR A 69 -0.79 -25.93 7.37
C THR A 69 -2.13 -25.63 6.70
N ALA A 70 -3.15 -26.41 7.03
CA ALA A 70 -4.55 -26.16 6.66
C ALA A 70 -5.16 -24.89 7.31
N TYR A 71 -4.38 -24.19 8.15
CA TYR A 71 -4.85 -23.17 9.09
C TYR A 71 -4.44 -21.74 8.70
N ILE A 72 -3.34 -21.58 7.99
CA ILE A 72 -2.89 -20.30 7.41
C ILE A 72 -2.25 -20.60 6.08
N ASN A 73 -3.03 -20.36 5.04
CA ASN A 73 -2.69 -20.61 3.64
C ASN A 73 -1.67 -19.62 3.07
N SER A 74 -0.77 -19.12 3.92
CA SER A 74 0.23 -18.09 3.64
C SER A 74 1.49 -18.68 3.03
N VAL A 75 1.99 -18.04 1.97
CA VAL A 75 3.33 -18.31 1.45
C VAL A 75 4.43 -17.59 2.22
N ILE A 76 4.07 -16.62 3.08
CA ILE A 76 5.01 -15.87 3.92
C ILE A 76 5.20 -16.60 5.26
N PRO A 77 6.45 -16.95 5.65
CA PRO A 77 6.75 -17.59 6.92
C PRO A 77 6.56 -16.67 8.13
N GLY A 78 6.44 -17.26 9.32
CA GLY A 78 6.43 -16.53 10.60
C GLY A 78 5.10 -15.82 10.92
N VAL A 79 4.12 -15.91 10.03
CA VAL A 79 2.76 -15.43 10.28
C VAL A 79 2.12 -16.29 11.38
N ALA A 80 1.64 -15.65 12.45
CA ALA A 80 0.88 -16.36 13.48
C ALA A 80 -0.47 -16.85 12.93
N PRO A 81 -0.93 -18.07 13.27
CA PRO A 81 -2.22 -18.57 12.82
C PRO A 81 -3.34 -17.64 13.30
N ASN A 82 -4.20 -17.25 12.35
CA ASN A 82 -5.37 -16.45 12.64
C ASN A 82 -6.24 -17.10 13.71
N VAL A 83 -6.83 -16.21 14.52
CA VAL A 83 -7.80 -16.40 15.59
C VAL A 83 -8.57 -17.73 15.49
N LYS A 84 -8.62 -18.44 16.62
CA LYS A 84 -9.45 -19.63 16.81
C LYS A 84 -10.92 -19.22 16.95
N ASP A 85 -11.87 -20.05 16.51
CA ASP A 85 -13.28 -19.87 16.85
C ASP A 85 -13.52 -20.01 18.37
N GLU A 86 -14.76 -19.81 18.79
CA GLU A 86 -15.21 -19.90 20.19
C GLU A 86 -14.95 -21.28 20.84
N ASP A 87 -14.75 -22.32 20.03
CA ASP A 87 -14.40 -23.68 20.45
C ASP A 87 -12.90 -23.97 20.42
N GLY A 88 -12.07 -22.98 20.05
CA GLY A 88 -10.62 -23.14 19.96
C GLY A 88 -10.13 -23.80 18.66
N ASN A 89 -11.01 -24.02 17.67
CA ASN A 89 -10.62 -24.52 16.36
C ASN A 89 -10.03 -23.40 15.52
N ALA A 90 -8.95 -23.70 14.82
CA ALA A 90 -8.39 -22.75 13.88
C ALA A 90 -9.37 -22.50 12.72
N ILE A 91 -9.69 -21.23 12.50
CA ILE A 91 -10.58 -20.80 11.43
C ILE A 91 -9.82 -20.93 10.10
N SER A 92 -10.19 -21.91 9.28
CA SER A 92 -9.62 -22.12 7.95
C SER A 92 -10.20 -21.13 6.92
N ASN A 93 -9.49 -21.02 5.78
CA ASN A 93 -9.87 -20.42 4.48
C ASN A 93 -9.18 -19.11 4.10
N ASN A 94 -7.87 -19.17 3.77
CA ASN A 94 -7.17 -18.17 2.93
C ASN A 94 -7.57 -16.72 3.23
N ARG A 95 -7.62 -16.37 4.52
CA ARG A 95 -7.94 -15.02 4.94
C ARG A 95 -6.76 -14.12 4.63
N ASP A 96 -7.07 -12.85 4.49
CA ASP A 96 -6.04 -11.82 4.44
C ASP A 96 -5.22 -11.90 5.72
N THR A 97 -3.92 -11.70 5.57
CA THR A 97 -2.95 -12.13 6.56
C THR A 97 -2.14 -10.93 7.04
N ASP A 98 -2.05 -10.77 8.35
CA ASP A 98 -1.17 -9.80 9.00
C ASP A 98 0.25 -10.37 9.07
N CYS A 99 1.18 -9.73 8.37
CA CYS A 99 2.59 -10.12 8.31
C CYS A 99 3.47 -9.17 9.11
N ARG A 100 2.90 -8.28 9.92
CA ARG A 100 3.68 -7.38 10.77
C ARG A 100 4.51 -8.16 11.78
N GLY A 101 5.75 -7.73 11.99
CA GLY A 101 6.70 -8.36 12.90
C GLY A 101 7.32 -9.66 12.37
N THR A 102 7.01 -10.06 11.14
CA THR A 102 7.68 -11.21 10.50
C THR A 102 9.08 -10.81 9.99
N ASP A 103 9.91 -11.81 9.73
CA ASP A 103 11.19 -11.61 9.03
C ASP A 103 10.97 -11.01 7.64
N PHE A 104 9.85 -11.34 6.99
CA PHE A 104 9.47 -10.77 5.70
C PHE A 104 9.30 -9.24 5.78
N GLU A 105 8.54 -8.74 6.77
CA GLU A 105 8.44 -7.29 6.97
C GLU A 105 9.82 -6.67 7.26
N THR A 106 10.62 -7.32 8.11
CA THR A 106 11.93 -6.80 8.53
C THR A 106 12.92 -6.73 7.36
N ASN A 107 13.03 -7.80 6.58
CA ASN A 107 13.89 -7.89 5.41
C ASN A 107 13.52 -6.85 4.36
N LEU A 108 12.22 -6.66 4.13
CA LEU A 108 11.73 -5.68 3.17
C LEU A 108 12.27 -4.26 3.45
N TYR A 109 12.20 -3.80 4.71
CA TYR A 109 12.67 -2.46 5.06
C TYR A 109 14.18 -2.36 5.14
N ASN A 110 14.87 -3.43 5.55
CA ASN A 110 16.33 -3.48 5.54
C ASN A 110 16.91 -3.43 4.12
N LEU A 111 16.28 -4.13 3.17
CA LEU A 111 16.72 -4.18 1.77
C LEU A 111 16.50 -2.85 1.05
N THR A 112 15.37 -2.20 1.34
CA THR A 112 14.92 -1.01 0.60
C THR A 112 15.44 0.30 1.21
N GLY A 113 15.81 0.30 2.48
CA GLY A 113 16.12 1.52 3.24
C GLY A 113 14.93 2.48 3.37
N CYS A 114 13.72 2.02 3.01
CA CYS A 114 12.51 2.83 3.08
C CYS A 114 12.02 2.92 4.53
N GLU A 115 11.53 4.10 4.91
CA GLU A 115 10.76 4.23 6.14
C GLU A 115 9.43 3.47 6.03
N LYS A 116 8.98 2.86 7.13
CA LYS A 116 7.67 2.23 7.21
C LYS A 116 6.56 3.24 6.85
N PRO A 117 5.76 3.01 5.80
CA PRO A 117 4.59 3.82 5.50
C PRO A 117 3.47 3.54 6.52
N TYR A 118 2.43 4.37 6.54
CA TYR A 118 1.26 4.14 7.37
C TYR A 118 0.56 2.81 7.03
N LEU A 119 0.42 2.53 5.73
CA LEU A 119 -0.12 1.28 5.22
C LEU A 119 0.72 0.81 4.03
N PHE A 120 1.14 -0.45 4.07
CA PHE A 120 1.62 -1.17 2.89
C PHE A 120 1.09 -2.59 2.92
N MET A 121 0.38 -2.98 1.86
CA MET A 121 -0.09 -4.35 1.68
C MET A 121 0.12 -4.78 0.25
N ILE A 122 0.33 -6.09 0.08
CA ILE A 122 0.42 -6.74 -1.22
C ILE A 122 -0.66 -7.82 -1.34
N ALA A 123 -0.93 -8.30 -2.54
CA ALA A 123 -1.69 -9.51 -2.74
C ALA A 123 -1.06 -10.38 -3.82
N THR A 124 -1.05 -11.68 -3.57
CA THR A 124 -0.58 -12.69 -4.52
C THR A 124 -1.70 -13.65 -4.89
N GLY A 125 -1.43 -14.56 -5.81
CA GLY A 125 -2.32 -15.69 -6.06
C GLY A 125 -2.57 -16.49 -4.78
N SER A 126 -3.80 -16.95 -4.63
CA SER A 126 -4.17 -17.77 -3.49
C SER A 126 -3.65 -19.20 -3.64
N THR A 127 -3.37 -19.83 -2.50
CA THR A 127 -3.11 -21.28 -2.42
C THR A 127 -4.39 -22.13 -2.37
N ILE A 128 -5.57 -21.49 -2.49
CA ILE A 128 -6.85 -22.18 -2.64
C ILE A 128 -7.40 -22.00 -4.06
N PRO A 129 -8.15 -22.99 -4.59
CA PRO A 129 -8.78 -22.94 -5.90
C PRO A 129 -9.69 -21.73 -6.10
N GLU A 130 -9.97 -21.44 -7.37
CA GLU A 130 -10.82 -20.34 -7.88
C GLU A 130 -12.29 -20.39 -7.39
N THR A 131 -12.69 -21.35 -6.56
CA THR A 131 -14.06 -21.48 -6.04
C THR A 131 -14.24 -20.80 -4.68
N LYS A 132 -15.42 -20.22 -4.43
CA LYS A 132 -15.76 -19.52 -3.17
C LYS A 132 -15.64 -20.41 -1.90
N LYS A 133 -15.54 -21.74 -2.05
CA LYS A 133 -15.43 -22.75 -0.98
C LYS A 133 -14.32 -23.80 -1.27
N GLY A 134 -13.25 -23.41 -1.97
CA GLY A 134 -12.18 -24.33 -2.35
C GLY A 134 -11.33 -24.78 -1.15
N ASN A 135 -11.02 -26.08 -1.10
CA ASN A 135 -10.04 -26.63 -0.15
C ASN A 135 -8.62 -26.21 -0.54
N TYR A 136 -7.70 -26.18 0.43
CA TYR A 136 -6.26 -26.00 0.14
C TYR A 136 -5.76 -27.02 -0.89
N ASP A 137 -5.06 -26.53 -1.91
CA ASP A 137 -4.44 -27.33 -2.96
C ASP A 137 -3.00 -26.82 -3.15
N PRO A 138 -2.00 -27.45 -2.51
CA PRO A 138 -0.62 -26.97 -2.49
C PRO A 138 0.02 -26.92 -3.88
N ASP A 139 -0.45 -27.77 -4.78
CA ASP A 139 0.07 -27.99 -6.13
C ASP A 139 -0.55 -27.04 -7.16
N LYS A 140 -1.65 -26.36 -6.78
CA LYS A 140 -2.27 -25.34 -7.62
C LYS A 140 -1.51 -24.03 -7.58
N HIS A 141 -1.41 -23.39 -8.75
CA HIS A 141 -0.95 -22.01 -8.89
C HIS A 141 0.44 -21.75 -8.27
N THR A 142 1.38 -22.68 -8.49
CA THR A 142 2.70 -22.67 -7.83
C THR A 142 3.49 -21.39 -8.07
N LYS A 143 3.35 -20.76 -9.23
CA LYS A 143 3.99 -19.47 -9.53
C LYS A 143 3.15 -18.29 -9.06
N GLU A 144 1.84 -18.35 -9.30
CA GLU A 144 0.95 -17.23 -9.02
C GLU A 144 0.89 -16.92 -7.52
N LYS A 145 1.06 -17.92 -6.64
CA LYS A 145 1.12 -17.72 -5.19
C LYS A 145 2.31 -16.88 -4.70
N TYR A 146 3.36 -16.73 -5.52
CA TYR A 146 4.52 -15.85 -5.24
C TYR A 146 4.59 -14.65 -6.18
N THR A 147 3.56 -14.41 -7.00
CA THR A 147 3.52 -13.26 -7.90
C THR A 147 2.61 -12.20 -7.31
N VAL A 148 3.11 -10.96 -7.20
CA VAL A 148 2.33 -9.82 -6.70
C VAL A 148 1.45 -9.27 -7.81
N TYR A 149 0.14 -9.28 -7.56
CA TYR A 149 -0.87 -8.78 -8.50
C TYR A 149 -1.53 -7.50 -8.03
N TYR A 150 -1.44 -7.22 -6.74
CA TYR A 150 -1.99 -6.03 -6.11
C TYR A 150 -1.02 -5.49 -5.08
N ALA A 151 -0.98 -4.17 -4.94
CA ALA A 151 -0.49 -3.54 -3.73
C ALA A 151 -1.28 -2.29 -3.40
N VAL A 152 -1.25 -1.89 -2.13
CA VAL A 152 -1.71 -0.59 -1.66
C VAL A 152 -0.62 0.03 -0.78
N TYR A 153 -0.38 1.32 -0.99
CA TYR A 153 0.59 2.12 -0.25
C TYR A 153 -0.05 3.42 0.22
N MET A 154 0.17 3.80 1.48
CA MET A 154 -0.17 5.10 2.04
C MET A 154 0.96 5.58 2.94
N LYS A 155 1.60 6.71 2.62
CA LYS A 155 2.70 7.26 3.43
C LYS A 155 2.22 7.66 4.84
N THR A 156 1.06 8.30 4.94
CA THR A 156 0.41 8.74 6.19
C THR A 156 -1.04 8.29 6.22
N GLU A 157 -1.72 8.40 7.37
CA GLU A 157 -3.16 8.13 7.50
C GLU A 157 -4.02 8.96 6.54
N TYR A 158 -3.55 10.16 6.20
CA TYR A 158 -4.27 11.12 5.36
C TYR A 158 -3.77 11.15 3.91
N SER A 159 -2.71 10.41 3.59
CA SER A 159 -2.20 10.34 2.22
C SER A 159 -3.21 9.67 1.30
N GLU A 160 -3.33 10.17 0.07
CA GLU A 160 -4.11 9.49 -0.95
C GLU A 160 -3.52 8.09 -1.21
N PRO A 161 -4.33 7.01 -1.19
CA PRO A 161 -3.82 5.67 -1.42
C PRO A 161 -3.30 5.49 -2.85
N LEU A 162 -2.11 4.89 -2.97
CA LEU A 162 -1.57 4.41 -4.24
C LEU A 162 -1.85 2.92 -4.37
N TYR A 163 -2.46 2.52 -5.47
CA TYR A 163 -2.78 1.13 -5.80
C TYR A 163 -1.90 0.65 -6.94
N TYR A 164 -1.40 -0.58 -6.82
CA TYR A 164 -0.79 -1.30 -7.93
C TYR A 164 -1.77 -2.39 -8.39
N TYR A 165 -2.07 -2.44 -9.68
CA TYR A 165 -2.75 -3.57 -10.32
C TYR A 165 -2.51 -3.53 -11.84
N ASN A 166 -2.65 -4.67 -12.55
CA ASN A 166 -2.40 -4.77 -14.00
C ASN A 166 -1.05 -4.18 -14.44
N GLY A 167 0.00 -4.35 -13.63
CA GLY A 167 1.35 -3.89 -13.96
C GLY A 167 1.57 -2.38 -13.84
N SER A 168 0.60 -1.61 -13.33
CA SER A 168 0.69 -0.16 -13.23
C SER A 168 0.23 0.37 -11.87
N TRP A 169 0.79 1.50 -11.47
CA TRP A 169 0.36 2.24 -10.29
C TRP A 169 -0.72 3.26 -10.66
N THR A 170 -1.76 3.36 -9.85
CA THR A 170 -2.85 4.31 -10.00
C THR A 170 -3.39 4.76 -8.64
N LYS A 171 -4.10 5.89 -8.63
CA LYS A 171 -4.84 6.39 -7.48
C LYS A 171 -6.28 5.85 -7.46
N ASP A 172 -6.74 5.28 -8.57
CA ASP A 172 -8.07 4.70 -8.67
C ASP A 172 -8.14 3.35 -7.96
N ASN A 173 -9.05 3.21 -7.00
CA ASN A 173 -9.22 1.97 -6.27
C ASN A 173 -9.79 0.86 -7.17
N PRO A 174 -9.04 -0.22 -7.43
CA PRO A 174 -9.48 -1.29 -8.30
C PRO A 174 -10.71 -2.07 -7.77
N LYS A 175 -10.96 -2.10 -6.46
CA LYS A 175 -12.19 -2.71 -5.90
C LYS A 175 -13.44 -1.93 -6.33
N VAL A 176 -13.35 -0.60 -6.39
CA VAL A 176 -14.48 0.26 -6.85
C VAL A 176 -14.71 0.10 -8.35
N LEU A 177 -13.65 -0.22 -9.11
CA LEU A 177 -13.71 -0.53 -10.53
C LEU A 177 -14.18 -1.97 -10.84
N GLY A 178 -14.57 -2.75 -9.82
CA GLY A 178 -15.06 -4.11 -9.99
C GLY A 178 -13.98 -5.15 -10.34
N VAL A 179 -12.69 -4.80 -10.20
CA VAL A 179 -11.55 -5.71 -10.47
C VAL A 179 -11.51 -6.87 -9.48
N TYR A 180 -12.04 -6.68 -8.27
CA TYR A 180 -12.13 -7.71 -7.24
C TYR A 180 -13.61 -7.98 -6.89
N LYS A 181 -14.11 -9.17 -7.26
CA LYS A 181 -15.44 -9.69 -6.93
C LYS A 181 -15.46 -10.25 -5.49
N ASP A 182 -16.61 -10.74 -5.04
CA ASP A 182 -16.78 -11.38 -3.74
C ASP A 182 -15.68 -12.42 -3.43
N ALA A 183 -15.29 -12.52 -2.16
CA ALA A 183 -14.36 -13.54 -1.65
C ALA A 183 -12.95 -13.49 -2.28
N ASN A 184 -12.42 -12.29 -2.55
CA ASN A 184 -11.08 -12.04 -3.08
C ASN A 184 -10.84 -12.68 -4.46
N MET A 185 -11.88 -12.75 -5.28
CA MET A 185 -11.77 -13.19 -6.68
C MET A 185 -11.44 -12.02 -7.58
N THR A 186 -10.55 -12.21 -8.55
CA THR A 186 -10.19 -11.19 -9.55
C THR A 186 -10.00 -11.82 -10.91
N THR A 187 -9.93 -10.98 -11.95
CA THR A 187 -9.55 -11.39 -13.29
C THR A 187 -8.22 -10.76 -13.65
N ILE A 188 -7.16 -11.55 -13.71
CA ILE A 188 -5.83 -11.10 -14.12
C ILE A 188 -5.51 -11.76 -15.45
N ASN A 189 -5.18 -10.96 -16.46
CA ASN A 189 -4.89 -11.43 -17.82
C ASN A 189 -6.01 -12.33 -18.41
N GLY A 190 -7.28 -12.04 -18.11
CA GLY A 190 -8.42 -12.81 -18.59
C GLY A 190 -8.70 -14.13 -17.86
N LYS A 191 -7.87 -14.51 -16.88
CA LYS A 191 -8.09 -15.68 -16.03
C LYS A 191 -8.70 -15.24 -14.70
N GLU A 192 -9.82 -15.84 -14.32
CA GLU A 192 -10.34 -15.68 -12.97
C GLU A 192 -9.43 -16.39 -11.98
N MET A 193 -9.04 -15.70 -10.93
CA MET A 193 -8.22 -16.28 -9.88
C MET A 193 -8.52 -15.69 -8.54
N LYS A 194 -8.33 -16.50 -7.51
CA LYS A 194 -8.43 -16.05 -6.14
C LYS A 194 -7.09 -15.44 -5.72
N ILE A 195 -7.14 -14.35 -4.98
CA ILE A 195 -5.96 -13.72 -4.40
C ILE A 195 -6.01 -13.75 -2.86
N GLN A 196 -4.86 -13.63 -2.24
CA GLN A 196 -4.72 -13.46 -0.80
C GLN A 196 -3.95 -12.18 -0.52
N TYR A 197 -4.48 -11.34 0.38
CA TYR A 197 -3.82 -10.11 0.77
C TYR A 197 -2.90 -10.36 1.97
N TYR A 198 -1.74 -9.72 1.96
CA TYR A 198 -0.75 -9.71 3.02
C TYR A 198 -0.52 -8.28 3.46
N MET A 199 -0.94 -7.96 4.68
CA MET A 199 -0.68 -6.68 5.32
C MET A 199 0.72 -6.69 5.89
N ILE A 200 1.63 -6.03 5.19
CA ILE A 200 3.04 -5.98 5.56
C ILE A 200 3.26 -4.93 6.64
N THR A 201 2.63 -3.77 6.49
CA THR A 201 2.71 -2.68 7.45
C THR A 201 1.37 -2.00 7.63
N ASN A 202 1.04 -1.71 8.88
CA ASN A 202 -0.13 -0.95 9.29
C ASN A 202 0.17 -0.31 10.64
N LEU A 203 0.38 1.00 10.64
CA LEU A 203 0.61 1.82 11.84
C LEU A 203 -0.69 2.30 12.50
N GLY A 204 -1.83 2.04 11.85
CA GLY A 204 -3.15 2.35 12.36
C GLY A 204 -3.69 1.28 13.31
N THR A 205 -4.92 1.52 13.77
CA THR A 205 -5.67 0.62 14.65
C THR A 205 -6.63 -0.30 13.90
N LYS A 206 -6.72 -0.16 12.57
CA LYS A 206 -7.64 -0.93 11.73
C LYS A 206 -7.14 -2.37 11.56
N SER A 207 -8.04 -3.34 11.59
CA SER A 207 -7.71 -4.77 11.56
C SER A 207 -8.30 -5.49 10.34
N LEU A 208 -7.62 -6.54 9.90
CA LEU A 208 -8.13 -7.47 8.88
C LEU A 208 -9.21 -8.42 9.44
N TYR A 209 -9.27 -8.60 10.76
CA TYR A 209 -10.01 -9.70 11.39
C TYR A 209 -11.33 -9.29 12.05
N THR A 210 -11.66 -8.00 12.04
CA THR A 210 -12.96 -7.51 12.55
C THR A 210 -14.05 -7.65 11.50
N ASP A 211 -15.31 -7.71 11.92
CA ASP A 211 -16.45 -7.84 11.01
C ASP A 211 -16.53 -6.72 9.97
N TYR A 212 -16.98 -7.08 8.77
CA TYR A 212 -17.24 -6.12 7.69
C TYR A 212 -18.38 -5.18 8.08
N GLY A 213 -18.21 -3.88 7.79
CA GLY A 213 -19.15 -2.81 8.19
C GLY A 213 -18.80 -2.13 9.50
N ASN A 214 -17.83 -2.66 10.25
CA ASN A 214 -17.27 -2.02 11.43
C ASN A 214 -16.22 -0.95 11.03
N ASP A 215 -16.18 0.17 11.75
CA ASP A 215 -15.21 1.24 11.54
C ASP A 215 -13.76 0.83 11.85
N LYS A 216 -13.58 -0.25 12.61
CA LYS A 216 -12.29 -0.90 12.90
C LYS A 216 -11.81 -1.84 11.79
N ASN A 217 -12.67 -2.23 10.84
CA ASN A 217 -12.27 -3.09 9.73
C ASN A 217 -11.46 -2.30 8.68
N LEU A 218 -10.28 -2.82 8.35
CA LEU A 218 -9.36 -2.17 7.42
C LEU A 218 -9.95 -2.02 6.01
N TRP A 219 -10.61 -3.05 5.49
CA TRP A 219 -11.19 -3.02 4.15
C TRP A 219 -12.35 -2.04 4.04
N TYR A 220 -13.20 -1.99 5.07
CA TYR A 220 -14.29 -1.03 5.14
C TYR A 220 -13.75 0.41 5.20
N TRP A 221 -12.75 0.64 6.04
CA TRP A 221 -12.07 1.93 6.13
C TRP A 221 -11.38 2.33 4.81
N LEU A 222 -10.68 1.41 4.13
CA LEU A 222 -10.03 1.67 2.85
C LEU A 222 -11.04 1.97 1.73
N LYS A 223 -12.22 1.33 1.77
CA LYS A 223 -13.34 1.67 0.88
C LYS A 223 -13.88 3.07 1.14
N GLY A 224 -14.07 3.42 2.42
CA GLY A 224 -14.59 4.74 2.83
C GLY A 224 -13.63 5.88 2.53
N THR A 225 -12.34 5.73 2.83
CA THR A 225 -11.30 6.75 2.52
C THR A 225 -11.19 7.06 1.03
N VAL A 226 -11.44 6.09 0.15
CA VAL A 226 -11.51 6.30 -1.30
C VAL A 226 -12.77 7.05 -1.73
N GLN A 227 -13.91 6.81 -1.07
CA GLN A 227 -15.15 7.52 -1.36
C GLN A 227 -15.11 8.97 -0.83
N ASP A 228 -14.54 9.17 0.36
CA ASP A 228 -14.40 10.47 1.01
C ASP A 228 -13.20 11.29 0.51
N GLY A 229 -12.24 10.68 -0.20
CA GLY A 229 -11.15 11.39 -0.86
C GLY A 229 -11.62 12.41 -1.91
N LYS A 230 -12.86 12.28 -2.42
CA LYS A 230 -13.51 13.31 -3.24
C LYS A 230 -14.00 14.53 -2.44
N ASN A 231 -14.11 14.42 -1.11
CA ASN A 231 -14.62 15.45 -0.21
C ASN A 231 -13.55 16.07 0.71
N ARG A 232 -12.29 15.64 0.62
CA ARG A 232 -11.17 16.23 1.37
C ARG A 232 -10.39 17.20 0.47
N LYS A 233 -11.01 18.37 0.24
CA LYS A 233 -10.33 19.58 -0.26
C LYS A 233 -10.23 20.60 0.86
#